data_AF-S9U3U9-F1
#
_entry.id   AF-S9U3U9-F1
#
_cell.length_a   1.000
_cell.length_b   1.000
_cell.length_c   1.000
_cell.angle_alpha   90.00
_cell.angle_beta   90.00
_cell.angle_gamma   90.00
#
_symmetry.space_group_name_H-M   'P 1'
#
loop_
_entity.id
_entity.type
_entity.pdbx_description
1 polymer ?
#
loop_
_entity_poly.entity_id
_entity_poly.type
_entity_poly.pdbx_seq_one_letter_code
_entity_poly.pdbx_strand_id
1 'polypeptide(L)' 'MQSNILILEKTSSGELVKIDERAWTTSMVQLLEHANYLLVNDAEYEMLEGRLNVNTGNFELLVESIRKP' A
#
# COMPACT_ATOMS: atom_id res chain seq x y z
N MET A 1 -6.15 4.13 -17.77
CA MET A 1 -6.88 3.18 -16.91
C MET A 1 -6.55 3.52 -15.47
N GLN A 2 -7.47 3.34 -14.52
CA GLN A 2 -7.22 3.56 -13.10
C GLN A 2 -7.40 2.24 -12.36
N SER A 3 -6.54 2.00 -11.36
CA SER A 3 -6.62 0.83 -10.48
C SER A 3 -6.98 1.30 -9.09
N ASN A 4 -7.91 0.61 -8.43
CA ASN A 4 -8.21 0.90 -7.04
C ASN A 4 -7.15 0.24 -6.15
N ILE A 5 -6.49 1.06 -5.33
CA ILE A 5 -5.39 0.65 -4.46
C ILE A 5 -5.86 0.70 -3.01
N LEU A 6 -5.74 -0.42 -2.31
CA LEU A 6 -5.99 -0.53 -0.87
C LEU A 6 -4.65 -0.64 -0.15
N ILE A 7 -4.36 0.27 0.78
CA ILE A 7 -3.11 0.26 1.55
C ILE A 7 -3.41 -0.27 2.95
N LEU A 8 -2.72 -1.34 3.33
CA LEU A 8 -2.84 -2.03 4.60
C LEU A 8 -1.51 -1.93 5.34
N GLU A 9 -1.53 -1.38 6.55
CA GLU A 9 -0.41 -1.47 7.48
C GLU A 9 -0.44 -2.84 8.16
N LYS A 10 0.70 -3.53 8.16
CA LYS A 10 0.99 -4.61 9.08
C LYS A 10 1.53 -4.01 10.36
N THR A 11 0.74 -4.04 11.43
CA THR A 11 1.15 -3.51 12.73
C THR A 11 2.22 -4.41 13.37
N SER A 12 2.86 -3.92 14.43
CA SER A 12 3.82 -4.72 15.21
C SER A 12 3.20 -5.96 15.88
N SER A 13 1.88 -6.00 16.08
CA SER A 13 1.16 -7.19 16.56
C SER A 13 0.86 -8.21 15.44
N GLY A 14 1.12 -7.85 14.18
CA GLY A 14 0.82 -8.65 13.01
C GLY A 14 -0.60 -8.46 12.47
N GLU A 15 -1.37 -7.54 13.04
CA GLU A 15 -2.70 -7.18 12.53
C GLU A 15 -2.59 -6.36 11.24
N LEU A 16 -3.61 -6.49 10.37
CA LEU A 16 -3.71 -5.71 9.15
C LEU A 16 -4.73 -4.60 9.33
N VAL A 17 -4.29 -3.36 9.25
CA VAL A 17 -5.13 -2.17 9.39
C VAL A 17 -5.17 -1.43 8.07
N LYS A 18 -6.37 -1.14 7.56
CA LYS A 18 -6.54 -0.25 6.41
C LYS A 18 -6.14 1.17 6.81
N ILE A 19 -5.15 1.72 6.12
CA ILE A 19 -4.68 3.10 6.33
C ILE A 19 -5.14 4.05 5.22
N ASP A 20 -5.41 3.53 4.02
CA ASP A 20 -5.86 4.33 2.89
C ASP A 20 -6.51 3.48 1.79
N GLU A 21 -7.37 4.08 0.97
CA GLU A 21 -7.86 3.49 -0.27
C GLU A 21 -8.13 4.60 -1.29
N ARG A 22 -7.53 4.49 -2.48
CA ARG A 22 -7.67 5.49 -3.54
C ARG A 22 -7.39 4.93 -4.93
N ALA A 23 -7.92 5.61 -5.95
CA ALA A 23 -7.62 5.30 -7.34
C ALA A 23 -6.22 5.81 -7.72
N TRP A 24 -5.39 4.93 -8.29
CA TRP A 24 -4.10 5.30 -8.88
C TRP A 24 -4.17 5.24 -10.39
N THR A 25 -3.41 6.12 -11.02
CA THR A 25 -3.18 6.06 -12.47
C THR A 25 -2.23 4.91 -12.81
N THR A 26 -2.25 4.45 -14.06
CA THR A 26 -1.31 3.44 -14.54
C THR A 26 0.15 3.82 -14.28
N SER A 27 0.52 5.09 -14.44
CA SER A 27 1.90 5.55 -14.18
C SER A 27 2.28 5.45 -12.69
N MET A 28 1.36 5.76 -11.77
CA MET A 28 1.60 5.57 -10.34
C MET A 28 1.83 4.10 -9.98
N VAL A 29 1.05 3.20 -10.59
CA VAL A 29 1.23 1.75 -10.38
C VAL A 29 2.59 1.28 -10.93
N GLN A 30 3.02 1.77 -12.10
CA GLN A 30 4.32 1.41 -12.68
C GLN A 30 5.51 1.88 -11.82
N LEU A 31 5.38 3.01 -11.12
CA LEU A 31 6.43 3.50 -10.22
C LEU A 31 6.68 2.56 -9.03
N LEU A 32 5.75 1.66 -8.69
CA LEU A 32 5.94 0.65 -7.65
C LEU A 32 7.09 -0.31 -7.96
N GLU A 33 7.46 -0.51 -9.23
CA GLU A 33 8.62 -1.34 -9.62
C GLU A 33 9.96 -0.76 -9.18
N HIS A 34 9.97 0.53 -8.80
CA HIS A 34 11.18 1.27 -8.43
C HIS A 34 11.11 1.88 -7.02
N ALA A 35 9.92 1.92 -6.42
CA ALA A 35 9.72 2.45 -5.09
C ALA A 35 9.86 1.34 -4.04
N ASN A 36 10.46 1.66 -2.89
CA ASN A 36 10.47 0.79 -1.71
C ASN A 36 9.63 1.36 -0.56
N TYR A 37 9.32 2.66 -0.61
CA TYR A 37 8.62 3.39 0.43
C TYR A 37 7.41 4.13 -0.14
N LEU A 38 6.39 4.29 0.70
CA LEU A 38 5.21 5.09 0.41
C LEU A 38 5.03 6.15 1.48
N LEU A 39 4.67 7.36 1.04
CA LEU A 39 4.19 8.41 1.92
C LEU A 39 2.66 8.45 1.85
N VAL A 40 2.00 8.17 2.97
CA VAL A 40 0.54 8.13 3.10
C VAL A 40 0.15 8.96 4.32
N ASN A 41 -0.65 10.02 4.12
CA ASN A 41 -1.12 10.92 5.19
C ASN A 41 0.02 11.44 6.08
N ASP A 42 1.11 11.91 5.46
CA ASP A 42 2.33 12.42 6.11
C ASP A 42 3.11 11.40 6.97
N ALA A 43 2.75 10.11 6.87
CA ALA A 43 3.49 9.00 7.44
C ALA A 43 4.20 8.21 6.34
N GLU A 44 5.46 7.85 6.60
CA GLU A 44 6.26 7.04 5.68
C GLU A 44 6.20 5.58 6.09
N TYR A 45 6.11 4.71 5.09
CA TYR A 45 5.97 3.27 5.25
C TYR A 45 6.90 2.54 4.28
N GLU A 46 7.48 1.43 4.72
CA GLU A 46 8.19 0.49 3.85
C GLU A 46 7.17 -0.46 3.22
N MET A 47 7.26 -0.67 1.90
CA MET A 47 6.43 -1.64 1.19
C MET A 47 6.96 -3.06 1.42
N LEU A 48 6.07 -3.95 1.84
CA LEU A 48 6.38 -5.35 2.09
C LEU A 48 5.96 -6.24 0.92
N GLU A 49 4.73 -6.07 0.44
CA GLU A 49 4.14 -6.94 -0.58
C GLU A 49 3.04 -6.22 -1.36
N GLY A 50 2.94 -6.50 -2.66
CA GLY A 50 1.79 -6.15 -3.49
C GLY A 50 0.94 -7.39 -3.79
N ARG A 51 -0.35 -7.33 -3.48
CA ARG A 51 -1.30 -8.43 -3.67
C ARG A 51 -2.42 -8.01 -4.62
N LEU A 52 -2.57 -8.71 -5.75
CA LEU A 52 -3.76 -8.58 -6.59
C LEU A 52 -4.91 -9.39 -5.99
N ASN A 53 -5.91 -8.73 -5.42
CA ASN A 53 -7.10 -9.38 -4.89
C ASN A 53 -8.15 -9.54 -5.99
N VAL A 54 -8.21 -10.73 -6.58
CA VAL A 54 -9.12 -11.04 -7.70
C VAL A 54 -10.59 -11.11 -7.30
N ASN A 55 -10.90 -11.24 -6.00
CA ASN A 55 -12.28 -11.27 -5.52
C ASN A 55 -12.90 -9.86 -5.49
N THR A 56 -12.09 -8.86 -5.15
CA THR A 56 -12.52 -7.46 -5.04
C THR A 56 -12.11 -6.62 -6.24
N GLY A 57 -11.15 -7.09 -7.04
CA GLY A 57 -10.55 -6.34 -8.15
C GLY A 57 -9.55 -5.28 -7.69
N ASN A 58 -9.19 -5.25 -6.40
CA ASN A 58 -8.26 -4.27 -5.85
C ASN A 58 -6.81 -4.76 -5.95
N PHE A 59 -5.89 -3.82 -6.13
CA PHE A 59 -4.48 -4.06 -5.84
C PHE A 59 -4.20 -3.60 -4.41
N GLU A 60 -3.70 -4.49 -3.58
CA GLU A 60 -3.51 -4.27 -2.16
C GLU A 60 -2.02 -4.13 -1.87
N LEU A 61 -1.64 -3.05 -1.20
CA LEU A 61 -0.27 -2.78 -0.79
C LEU A 61 -0.16 -3.03 0.70
N LEU A 62 0.68 -4.00 1.06
CA LEU A 62 1.04 -4.27 2.45
C LEU A 62 2.28 -3.45 2.80
N VAL A 63 2.20 -2.70 3.89
CA VAL A 63 3.27 -1.80 4.34
C VAL A 63 3.55 -1.92 5.83
N GLU A 64 4.73 -1.49 6.28
CA GLU A 64 5.09 -1.36 7.70
C GLU A 64 5.56 0.06 7.99
N SER A 65 5.13 0.65 9.12
CA SER A 65 5.55 1.99 9.52
C SER A 65 7.05 2.02 9.85
N ILE A 66 7.78 2.98 9.26
CA ILE A 66 9.20 3.16 9.58
C ILE A 66 9.43 3.90 10.91
N ARG A 67 8.41 4.59 11.43
CA ARG A 67 8.47 5.20 12.77
C ARG A 67 7.92 4.21 13.78
N LYS A 68 8.81 3.49 14.45
CA LYS A 68 8.50 2.80 15.71
C LYS A 68 8.40 3.83 16.83
N PRO A 69 7.25 4.03 17.49
CA PRO A 69 7.24 4.61 18.83
C PRO A 69 7.92 3.68 19.84
#